data_AF-A7NRE3-F1
#
_entry.id   AF-A7NRE3-F1
#
_cell.length_a   1.000
_cell.length_b   1.000
_cell.length_c   1.000
_cell.angle_alpha   90.00
_cell.angle_beta   90.00
_cell.angle_gamma   90.00
#
_symmetry.space_group_name_H-M   'P 1'
#
loop_
_entity.id
_entity.type
_entity.pdbx_description
1 polymer ?
#
loop_
_entity_poly.entity_id
_entity_poly.type
_entity_poly.pdbx_seq_one_letter_code
_entity_poly.pdbx_strand_id
1 'polypeptide(L)'
;MDDDEKLLHALDVCLDRIERGESVEVCLHDYPTMRGELEPMLRAAASLRTLPAPPPNLMAIEQSVLARADELRRAASSLSAPSPATHLYPAALFLVAALAALALLIGAFLILNTLSGGMRGTPPPVPPRSPDPVTATAPILPTASPTFPPMASPALSTSPIPIREASPTSQPTVTSTIGTPTATFQPPPVRTLEPPPVRTPVLPPALPPTAAPPAPPPAAPPSPDNDNNDNNDDDDDDD
;
A
#
# COMPACT_ATOMS: atom_id res chain seq x y z
N MET A 1 19.40 -8.25 12.84
CA MET A 1 18.89 -6.87 12.69
C MET A 1 19.98 -5.97 13.16
N ASP A 2 20.72 -5.47 12.19
CA ASP A 2 21.77 -4.48 12.36
C ASP A 2 21.17 -3.18 12.92
N ASP A 3 21.99 -2.38 13.62
CA ASP A 3 21.48 -1.19 14.29
C ASP A 3 20.98 -0.13 13.29
N ASP A 4 21.54 -0.09 12.08
CA ASP A 4 21.07 0.73 10.97
C ASP A 4 19.63 0.36 10.54
N GLU A 5 19.30 -0.94 10.48
CA GLU A 5 17.96 -1.41 10.10
C GLU A 5 16.91 -1.00 11.14
N LYS A 6 17.27 -1.04 12.43
CA LYS A 6 16.40 -0.58 13.52
C LYS A 6 16.18 0.93 13.48
N LEU A 7 17.22 1.70 13.14
CA LEU A 7 17.13 3.15 13.01
C LEU A 7 16.18 3.55 11.87
N LEU A 8 16.33 2.93 10.69
CA LEU A 8 15.46 3.16 9.54
C LEU A 8 14.01 2.78 9.85
N HIS A 9 13.80 1.64 10.50
CA HIS A 9 12.46 1.23 10.92
C HIS A 9 11.83 2.21 11.92
N ALA A 10 12.60 2.69 12.91
CA ALA A 10 12.12 3.69 13.86
C ALA A 10 11.79 5.02 13.18
N LEU A 11 12.60 5.43 12.19
CA LEU A 11 12.36 6.63 11.39
C LEU A 11 11.03 6.53 10.64
N ASP A 12 10.78 5.43 9.92
CA ASP A 12 9.53 5.22 9.17
C ASP A 12 8.31 5.29 10.09
N VAL A 13 8.36 4.59 11.24
CA VAL A 13 7.26 4.62 12.23
C VAL A 13 7.02 6.03 12.78
N CYS A 14 8.09 6.80 13.02
CA CYS A 14 7.97 8.19 13.47
C CYS A 14 7.36 9.09 12.38
N LEU A 15 7.73 8.92 11.11
CA LEU A 15 7.18 9.70 10.00
C LEU A 15 5.67 9.46 9.82
N ASP A 16 5.22 8.21 9.91
CA ASP A 16 3.80 7.82 9.87
C ASP A 16 2.98 8.42 11.03
N ARG A 17 3.58 8.57 12.21
CA ARG A 17 2.94 9.21 13.37
C ARG A 17 2.84 10.73 13.20
N ILE A 18 3.89 11.36 12.68
CA ILE A 18 3.86 12.78 12.35
C ILE A 18 2.83 13.06 11.23
N GLU A 19 2.63 12.14 10.27
CA GLU A 19 1.53 12.25 9.28
C GLU A 19 0.15 12.31 9.94
N ARG A 20 -0.03 11.58 11.04
CA ARG A 20 -1.27 11.58 11.83
C ARG A 20 -1.40 12.78 12.77
N GLY A 21 -0.42 13.70 12.77
CA GLY A 21 -0.43 14.92 13.56
C GLY A 21 0.24 14.79 14.93
N GLU A 22 0.98 13.71 15.20
CA GLU A 22 1.79 13.61 16.41
C GLU A 22 3.03 14.51 16.34
N SER A 23 3.53 14.95 17.50
CA SER A 23 4.74 15.77 17.57
C SER A 23 6.01 14.92 17.51
N VAL A 24 7.11 15.53 17.05
CA VAL A 24 8.42 14.90 16.97
C VAL A 24 8.89 14.43 18.35
N GLU A 25 8.60 15.20 19.40
CA GLU A 25 8.97 14.88 20.79
C GLU A 25 8.29 13.63 21.30
N VAL A 26 7.01 13.42 20.95
CA VAL A 26 6.25 12.21 21.31
C VAL A 26 6.85 10.99 20.60
N CYS A 27 7.24 11.12 19.34
CA CYS A 27 7.92 10.06 18.60
C CYS A 27 9.28 9.70 19.22
N LEU A 28 10.09 10.71 19.55
CA LEU A 28 11.42 10.51 20.15
C LEU A 28 11.37 9.99 21.59
N HIS A 29 10.24 10.10 22.27
CA HIS A 29 10.06 9.53 23.62
C HIS A 29 10.11 8.00 23.60
N ASP A 30 9.62 7.38 22.53
CA ASP A 30 9.55 5.92 22.41
C ASP A 30 10.87 5.28 21.95
N TYR A 31 11.81 6.10 21.46
CA TYR A 31 13.13 5.65 20.98
C TYR A 31 14.30 6.41 21.66
N PRO A 32 14.47 6.30 22.99
CA PRO A 32 15.45 7.09 23.73
C PRO A 32 16.91 6.80 23.33
N THR A 33 17.23 5.55 22.99
CA THR A 33 18.59 5.13 22.62
C THR A 33 19.06 5.72 21.29
N MET A 34 18.15 5.92 20.33
CA MET A 34 18.45 6.41 18.97
C MET A 34 18.13 7.90 18.80
N ARG A 35 17.75 8.60 19.88
CA ARG A 35 17.29 9.99 19.84
C ARG A 35 18.30 10.94 19.17
N GLY A 36 19.59 10.75 19.43
CA GLY A 36 20.64 11.60 18.87
C GLY A 36 20.72 11.56 17.34
N GLU A 37 20.37 10.43 16.74
CA GLU A 37 20.39 10.24 15.28
C GLU A 37 19.03 10.54 14.64
N LEU A 38 17.93 10.18 15.31
CA LEU A 38 16.57 10.40 14.79
C LEU A 38 16.14 11.87 14.84
N GLU A 39 16.53 12.63 15.87
CA GLU A 39 16.10 14.02 16.04
C GLU A 39 16.43 14.92 14.82
N PRO A 40 17.67 14.97 14.30
CA PRO A 40 17.97 15.81 13.15
C PRO A 40 17.22 15.38 11.88
N MET A 41 17.05 14.07 11.67
CA MET A 41 16.33 13.53 10.50
C MET A 41 14.84 13.90 10.56
N LEU A 42 14.20 13.72 11.71
CA LEU A 42 12.79 14.07 11.89
C LEU A 42 12.54 15.57 11.81
N ARG A 43 13.45 16.40 12.34
CA ARG A 43 13.33 17.85 12.23
C ARG A 43 13.49 18.33 10.78
N ALA A 44 14.38 17.70 10.00
CA ALA A 44 14.52 17.97 8.57
C ALA A 44 13.28 17.51 7.77
N ALA A 45 12.73 16.34 8.08
CA ALA A 45 11.49 15.88 7.45
C ALA A 45 10.31 16.80 7.77
N ALA A 46 10.19 17.24 9.02
CA ALA A 46 9.16 18.17 9.46
C ALA A 46 9.30 19.54 8.76
N SER A 47 10.52 20.06 8.58
CA SER A 47 10.73 21.32 7.87
C SER A 47 10.38 21.20 6.38
N LEU A 48 10.74 20.11 5.72
CA LEU A 48 10.35 19.82 4.34
C LEU A 48 8.83 19.77 4.16
N ARG A 49 8.10 19.26 5.15
CA ARG A 49 6.62 19.24 5.13
C ARG A 49 5.95 20.59 5.23
N THR A 50 6.62 21.56 5.86
CA THR A 50 6.08 22.94 5.91
C THR A 50 6.21 23.66 4.56
N LEU A 51 7.02 23.12 3.64
CA LEU A 51 7.14 23.67 2.31
C LEU A 51 5.86 23.40 1.50
N PRO A 52 5.39 24.37 0.70
CA PRO A 52 4.29 24.13 -0.22
C PRO A 52 4.60 22.94 -1.11
N ALA A 53 3.69 21.97 -1.20
CA ALA A 53 3.81 20.88 -2.14
C ALA A 53 3.99 21.47 -3.55
N PRO A 54 5.02 21.03 -4.32
CA PRO A 54 5.17 21.50 -5.69
C PRO A 54 3.88 21.16 -6.47
N PRO A 55 3.44 22.03 -7.39
CA PRO A 55 2.27 21.75 -8.19
C PRO A 55 2.48 20.43 -8.93
N PRO A 56 1.48 19.52 -8.95
CA PRO A 56 1.60 18.26 -9.66
C PRO A 56 1.91 18.54 -11.13
N ASN A 57 3.04 18.01 -11.61
CA ASN A 57 3.37 18.09 -13.03
C ASN A 57 2.48 17.08 -13.78
N LEU A 58 1.41 17.56 -14.39
CA LEU A 58 0.45 16.73 -15.11
C LEU A 58 1.11 15.84 -16.17
N MET A 59 2.14 16.34 -16.85
CA MET A 59 2.89 15.56 -17.85
C MET A 59 3.63 14.37 -17.21
N ALA A 60 4.22 14.55 -16.03
CA ALA A 60 4.91 13.47 -15.32
C ALA A 60 3.90 12.41 -14.84
N ILE A 61 2.71 12.84 -14.40
CA ILE A 61 1.64 11.94 -13.99
C ILE A 61 1.15 11.13 -15.20
N GLU A 62 0.84 11.77 -16.33
CA GLU A 62 0.41 11.09 -17.55
C GLU A 62 1.43 10.05 -18.03
N GLN A 63 2.71 10.43 -18.06
CA GLN A 63 3.79 9.50 -18.43
C GLN A 63 3.89 8.31 -17.46
N SER A 64 3.77 8.55 -16.16
CA SER A 64 3.81 7.46 -15.17
C SER A 64 2.61 6.51 -15.30
N VAL A 65 1.44 7.04 -15.63
CA VAL A 65 0.22 6.23 -15.83
C VAL A 65 0.33 5.42 -17.11
N LEU A 66 0.83 6.00 -18.20
CA LEU A 66 1.06 5.28 -19.46
C LEU A 66 2.11 4.18 -19.29
N ALA A 67 3.24 4.47 -18.62
CA ALA A 67 4.27 3.47 -18.34
C ALA A 67 3.72 2.29 -17.52
N ARG A 68 2.88 2.57 -16.51
CA ARG A 68 2.23 1.54 -15.70
C ARG A 68 1.20 0.73 -16.48
N ALA A 69 0.47 1.36 -17.40
CA ALA A 69 -0.47 0.67 -18.29
C ALA A 69 0.27 -0.30 -19.24
N ASP A 70 1.42 0.10 -19.77
CA ASP A 70 2.25 -0.75 -20.61
C ASP A 70 2.84 -1.95 -19.84
N GLU A 71 3.26 -1.74 -18.59
CA GLU A 71 3.71 -2.82 -17.71
C GLU A 71 2.60 -3.84 -17.46
N LEU A 72 1.39 -3.37 -17.10
CA LEU A 72 0.23 -4.25 -16.92
C LEU A 72 -0.14 -4.98 -18.21
N ARG A 73 -0.01 -4.32 -19.37
CA ARG A 73 -0.25 -4.94 -20.67
C ARG A 73 0.79 -6.03 -20.95
N ARG A 74 2.07 -5.82 -20.65
CA ARG A 74 3.10 -6.86 -20.79
C ARG A 74 2.87 -8.03 -19.87
N ALA A 75 2.50 -7.77 -18.60
CA ALA A 75 2.16 -8.80 -17.64
C ALA A 75 0.90 -9.59 -18.06
N ALA A 76 -0.08 -8.94 -18.67
CA ALA A 76 -1.25 -9.62 -19.24
C ALA A 76 -0.89 -10.44 -20.48
N SER A 77 -0.02 -9.92 -21.35
CA SER A 77 0.43 -10.62 -22.55
C SER A 77 1.27 -11.86 -22.25
N SER A 78 2.05 -11.88 -21.16
CA SER A 78 2.79 -13.07 -20.75
C SER A 78 1.88 -14.18 -20.23
N LEU A 79 0.75 -13.82 -19.61
CA LEU A 79 -0.29 -14.77 -19.21
C LEU A 79 -1.19 -15.18 -20.38
N SER A 80 -1.36 -14.29 -21.36
CA SER A 80 -2.17 -14.51 -22.56
C SER A 80 -1.33 -15.00 -23.75
N ALA A 81 -0.14 -15.55 -23.51
CA ALA A 81 0.51 -16.40 -24.49
C ALA A 81 -0.55 -17.41 -24.97
N PRO A 82 -0.78 -17.55 -26.29
CA PRO A 82 -1.79 -18.46 -26.81
C PRO A 82 -1.43 -19.86 -26.34
N SER A 83 -2.06 -20.27 -25.24
CA SER A 83 -1.93 -21.62 -24.74
C SER A 83 -2.45 -22.53 -25.86
N PRO A 84 -1.72 -23.60 -26.22
CA PRO A 84 -2.23 -24.63 -27.15
C PRO A 84 -3.43 -25.42 -26.56
N ALA A 85 -4.18 -24.84 -25.62
CA ALA A 85 -5.32 -25.41 -24.91
C ALA A 85 -6.62 -25.42 -25.73
N THR A 86 -6.63 -25.00 -26.99
CA THR A 86 -7.80 -25.18 -27.87
C THR A 86 -8.18 -26.66 -28.04
N HIS A 87 -7.26 -27.60 -27.80
CA HIS A 87 -7.54 -29.04 -27.78
C HIS A 87 -7.99 -29.60 -26.42
N LEU A 88 -7.89 -28.84 -25.32
CA LEU A 88 -8.27 -29.31 -23.97
C LEU A 88 -9.73 -29.00 -23.61
N TYR A 89 -10.38 -28.08 -24.32
CA TYR A 89 -11.80 -27.76 -24.11
C TYR A 89 -12.76 -28.95 -24.30
N PRO A 90 -12.62 -29.80 -25.35
CA PRO A 90 -13.46 -30.99 -25.45
C PRO A 90 -13.18 -31.97 -24.29
N ALA A 91 -11.92 -32.17 -23.90
CA ALA A 91 -11.56 -33.07 -22.80
C ALA A 91 -12.13 -32.61 -21.45
N ALA A 92 -12.08 -31.31 -21.16
CA ALA A 92 -12.68 -30.74 -19.95
C ALA A 92 -14.21 -30.89 -19.94
N LEU A 93 -14.87 -30.69 -21.09
CA LEU A 93 -16.32 -30.85 -21.21
C LEU A 93 -16.74 -32.32 -21.04
N PHE A 94 -15.96 -33.27 -21.58
CA PHE A 94 -16.13 -34.69 -21.32
C PHE A 94 -15.96 -35.05 -19.84
N LEU A 95 -14.98 -34.45 -19.15
CA LEU A 95 -14.75 -34.70 -17.73
C LEU A 95 -15.89 -34.17 -16.86
N VAL A 96 -16.40 -32.97 -17.14
CA VAL A 96 -17.58 -32.42 -16.45
C VAL A 96 -18.82 -33.29 -16.70
N ALA A 97 -19.04 -33.73 -17.93
CA ALA A 97 -20.15 -34.63 -18.25
C ALA A 97 -20.02 -35.98 -17.53
N ALA A 98 -18.81 -36.55 -17.44
CA ALA A 98 -18.55 -37.79 -16.71
C ALA A 98 -18.80 -37.65 -15.21
N LEU A 99 -18.38 -36.54 -14.58
CA LEU A 99 -18.64 -36.27 -13.17
C LEU A 99 -20.13 -36.08 -12.89
N ALA A 100 -20.86 -35.37 -13.77
CA ALA A 100 -22.31 -35.22 -13.64
C ALA A 100 -23.04 -36.57 -13.74
N ALA A 101 -22.63 -37.44 -14.67
CA ALA A 101 -23.17 -38.79 -14.79
C ALA A 101 -22.87 -39.65 -13.55
N LEU A 102 -21.66 -39.56 -13.00
CA LEU A 102 -21.27 -40.25 -11.77
C LEU A 102 -22.11 -39.78 -10.57
N ALA A 103 -22.31 -38.46 -10.42
CA ALA A 103 -23.12 -37.89 -9.36
C ALA A 103 -24.58 -38.36 -9.45
N LEU A 104 -25.15 -38.43 -10.67
CA LEU A 104 -26.48 -38.98 -10.90
C LEU A 104 -26.57 -40.46 -10.53
N LEU A 105 -25.56 -41.27 -10.87
CA LEU A 105 -25.51 -42.68 -10.50
C LEU A 105 -25.43 -42.87 -8.98
N ILE A 106 -24.59 -42.09 -8.29
CA ILE A 106 -24.49 -42.13 -6.82
C ILE A 106 -25.82 -41.71 -6.19
N GLY A 107 -26.44 -40.64 -6.68
CA GLY A 107 -27.75 -40.19 -6.19
C GLY A 107 -28.84 -41.25 -6.38
N ALA A 108 -28.92 -41.86 -7.57
CA ALA A 108 -29.86 -42.94 -7.86
C ALA A 108 -29.63 -44.16 -6.95
N PHE A 109 -28.36 -44.53 -6.72
CA PHE A 109 -27.99 -45.63 -5.83
C PHE A 109 -28.40 -45.36 -4.37
N LEU A 110 -28.16 -44.14 -3.87
CA LEU A 110 -28.57 -43.75 -2.51
C LEU A 110 -30.10 -43.75 -2.34
N ILE A 111 -30.85 -43.29 -3.35
CA ILE A 111 -32.32 -43.37 -3.34
C ILE A 111 -32.74 -44.85 -3.28
N LEU A 112 -32.15 -45.72 -4.10
CA LEU A 112 -32.49 -47.14 -4.09
C LEU A 112 -32.17 -47.83 -2.75
N ASN A 113 -31.07 -47.44 -2.12
CA ASN A 113 -30.62 -48.00 -0.84
C ASN A 113 -31.45 -47.47 0.35
N THR A 114 -31.93 -46.23 0.29
CA THR A 114 -32.85 -45.69 1.30
C THR A 114 -34.24 -46.32 1.21
N LEU A 115 -34.75 -46.60 0.00
CA LEU A 115 -35.97 -47.40 -0.16
C LEU A 115 -35.79 -48.86 0.34
N SER A 116 -34.59 -49.42 0.21
CA SER A 116 -34.31 -50.81 0.63
C SER A 116 -33.95 -50.97 2.11
N GLY A 117 -33.49 -49.92 2.79
CA GLY A 117 -32.89 -49.97 4.13
C GLY A 117 -33.81 -49.61 5.32
N GLY A 118 -35.05 -49.19 5.08
CA GLY A 118 -35.94 -48.59 6.09
C GLY A 118 -36.50 -49.48 7.22
N MET A 119 -35.94 -50.68 7.47
CA MET A 119 -36.44 -51.59 8.50
C MET A 119 -35.34 -52.08 9.46
N ARG A 120 -34.60 -51.22 10.15
CA ARG A 120 -33.84 -51.67 11.34
C ARG A 120 -33.76 -50.64 12.46
N GLY A 121 -34.45 -50.97 13.56
CA GLY A 121 -34.00 -50.71 14.92
C GLY A 121 -34.43 -49.37 15.50
N THR A 122 -35.59 -49.35 16.16
CA THR A 122 -35.87 -48.38 17.21
C THR A 122 -34.79 -48.48 18.29
N PRO A 123 -34.04 -47.40 18.57
CA PRO A 123 -33.06 -47.41 19.65
C PRO A 123 -33.78 -47.45 21.01
N PRO A 124 -33.22 -48.16 22.01
CA PRO A 124 -33.80 -48.19 23.35
C PRO A 124 -33.70 -46.82 24.04
N PRO A 125 -34.66 -46.49 24.93
CA PRO A 125 -34.72 -45.20 25.60
C PRO A 125 -33.54 -44.99 26.56
N VAL A 126 -32.79 -43.92 26.34
CA VAL A 126 -31.69 -43.48 27.23
C VAL A 126 -32.28 -42.58 28.32
N PRO A 127 -31.96 -42.82 29.62
CA PRO A 127 -32.43 -41.99 30.72
C PRO A 127 -31.74 -40.61 30.78
N PRO A 128 -32.43 -39.58 31.30
CA PRO A 128 -31.92 -38.20 31.35
C PRO A 128 -30.78 -38.03 32.36
N ARG A 129 -29.66 -37.45 31.92
CA ARG A 129 -28.51 -37.09 32.75
C ARG A 129 -28.60 -35.61 33.12
N SER A 130 -28.57 -35.33 34.42
CA SER A 130 -28.72 -34.00 35.03
C SER A 130 -27.65 -32.98 34.58
N PRO A 131 -28.01 -31.68 34.52
CA PRO A 131 -27.08 -30.59 34.22
C PRO A 131 -26.27 -30.19 35.45
N ASP A 132 -24.94 -30.15 35.33
CA ASP A 132 -24.06 -29.57 36.33
C ASP A 132 -24.03 -28.03 36.24
N PRO A 133 -23.85 -27.32 37.36
CA PRO A 133 -23.95 -25.87 37.46
C PRO A 133 -22.71 -25.12 36.94
N VAL A 134 -22.99 -24.05 36.18
CA VAL A 134 -22.05 -23.02 35.74
C VAL A 134 -21.38 -22.32 36.92
N THR A 135 -20.04 -22.35 36.97
CA THR A 135 -19.22 -21.52 37.86
C THR A 135 -19.01 -20.16 37.19
N ALA A 136 -19.57 -19.11 37.81
CA ALA A 136 -19.41 -17.71 37.42
C ALA A 136 -18.10 -17.14 37.98
N THR A 137 -17.23 -16.62 37.10
CA THR A 137 -16.03 -15.85 37.47
C THR A 137 -16.36 -14.35 37.33
N ALA A 138 -16.22 -13.63 38.44
CA ALA A 138 -16.57 -12.22 38.62
C ALA A 138 -15.51 -11.24 38.04
N PRO A 139 -15.89 -9.98 37.75
CA PRO A 139 -15.04 -8.94 37.18
C PRO A 139 -14.25 -8.15 38.26
N ILE A 140 -13.01 -7.76 37.97
CA ILE A 140 -12.18 -6.90 38.83
C ILE A 140 -12.02 -5.52 38.16
N LEU A 141 -12.33 -4.46 38.93
CA LEU A 141 -12.30 -3.03 38.57
C LEU A 141 -10.86 -2.42 38.66
N PRO A 142 -10.62 -1.22 38.07
CA PRO A 142 -9.30 -0.63 37.87
C PRO A 142 -8.84 0.25 39.05
N THR A 143 -7.53 0.49 39.21
CA THR A 143 -6.98 1.40 40.23
C THR A 143 -5.78 2.21 39.73
N ALA A 144 -5.96 3.53 39.84
CA ALA A 144 -5.03 4.64 40.03
C ALA A 144 -4.07 5.12 38.92
N SER A 145 -4.32 6.37 38.48
CA SER A 145 -3.36 7.29 37.86
C SER A 145 -2.34 7.83 38.88
N PRO A 146 -1.04 7.90 38.56
CA PRO A 146 -0.09 8.69 39.32
C PRO A 146 0.04 10.13 38.79
N THR A 147 -0.09 11.08 39.72
CA THR A 147 0.26 12.50 39.58
C THR A 147 1.78 12.66 39.59
N PHE A 148 2.36 13.26 38.54
CA PHE A 148 3.78 13.65 38.53
C PHE A 148 3.94 15.17 38.75
N PRO A 149 4.90 15.60 39.59
CA PRO A 149 5.16 17.02 39.91
C PRO A 149 5.98 17.75 38.81
N PRO A 150 5.90 19.10 38.75
CA PRO A 150 6.61 19.92 37.77
C PRO A 150 8.10 20.04 38.13
N MET A 151 8.99 19.65 37.22
CA MET A 151 10.45 19.77 37.40
C MET A 151 11.05 20.82 36.46
N ALA A 152 12.01 21.54 37.03
CA ALA A 152 12.53 22.84 36.65
C ALA A 152 13.32 22.89 35.32
N SER A 153 13.32 24.08 34.71
CA SER A 153 14.21 24.51 33.63
C SER A 153 15.70 24.39 34.01
N PRO A 154 16.55 23.79 33.15
CA PRO A 154 17.98 24.02 33.21
C PRO A 154 18.42 25.11 32.22
N ALA A 155 19.40 25.89 32.70
CA ALA A 155 19.98 27.07 32.08
C ALA A 155 20.89 26.76 30.88
N LEU A 156 21.02 27.78 30.02
CA LEU A 156 21.95 27.90 28.90
C LEU A 156 23.41 27.59 29.32
N SER A 157 24.06 26.69 28.59
CA SER A 157 25.51 26.49 28.65
C SER A 157 26.13 26.83 27.30
N THR A 158 26.67 28.05 27.22
CA THR A 158 27.51 28.54 26.13
C THR A 158 28.90 27.93 26.26
N SER A 159 29.31 27.08 25.31
CA SER A 159 30.70 26.60 25.22
C SER A 159 31.35 27.13 23.93
N PRO A 160 32.50 27.80 24.00
CA PRO A 160 33.22 28.30 22.83
C PRO A 160 33.98 27.17 22.12
N ILE A 161 33.86 27.11 20.80
CA ILE A 161 34.57 26.15 19.94
C ILE A 161 35.96 26.74 19.60
N PRO A 162 37.06 25.98 19.75
CA PRO A 162 38.39 26.43 19.39
C PRO A 162 38.61 26.44 17.87
N ILE A 163 39.18 27.54 17.40
CA ILE A 163 39.62 27.80 16.02
C ILE A 163 40.76 26.83 15.70
N ARG A 164 40.56 25.98 14.68
CA ARG A 164 41.64 25.14 14.12
C ARG A 164 42.13 25.78 12.83
N GLU A 165 43.37 26.25 12.92
CA GLU A 165 44.20 26.83 11.88
C GLU A 165 44.64 25.73 10.90
N ALA A 166 44.29 25.87 9.61
CA ALA A 166 44.87 25.10 8.52
C ALA A 166 44.94 25.95 7.24
N SER A 167 46.17 26.16 6.82
CA SER A 167 46.79 26.69 5.59
C SER A 167 45.97 27.08 4.34
N PRO A 168 46.49 28.07 3.57
CA PRO A 168 45.77 28.78 2.52
C PRO A 168 45.73 27.99 1.21
N THR A 169 44.54 27.87 0.62
CA THR A 169 44.39 27.60 -0.82
C THR A 169 43.57 28.74 -1.41
N SER A 170 44.23 29.49 -2.28
CA SER A 170 43.70 30.64 -3.00
C SER A 170 42.38 30.33 -3.70
N GLN A 171 41.31 31.01 -3.29
CA GLN A 171 40.06 31.09 -4.03
C GLN A 171 39.62 32.56 -4.18
N PRO A 172 38.94 32.90 -5.28
CA PRO A 172 38.70 34.27 -5.68
C PRO A 172 37.77 35.03 -4.73
N THR A 173 38.18 36.25 -4.42
CA THR A 173 37.43 37.29 -3.75
C THR A 173 36.05 37.49 -4.41
N VAL A 174 35.00 36.96 -3.79
CA VAL A 174 33.64 37.46 -3.97
C VAL A 174 33.35 38.42 -2.83
N THR A 175 33.39 39.71 -3.16
CA THR A 175 32.98 40.81 -2.28
C THR A 175 31.46 40.72 -2.06
N SER A 176 31.05 40.04 -0.99
CA SER A 176 29.67 40.14 -0.48
C SER A 176 29.54 41.43 0.32
N THR A 177 29.01 42.45 -0.35
CA THR A 177 28.50 43.67 0.29
C THR A 177 27.30 43.31 1.17
N ILE A 178 27.52 43.28 2.48
CA ILE A 178 26.46 43.18 3.49
C ILE A 178 25.76 44.54 3.55
N GLY A 179 24.71 44.70 2.74
CA GLY A 179 23.72 45.76 2.92
C GLY A 179 22.65 45.27 3.89
N THR A 180 22.54 45.89 5.05
CA THR A 180 21.47 45.68 6.04
C THR A 180 20.13 46.09 5.43
N PRO A 181 19.17 45.19 5.13
CA PRO A 181 17.84 45.62 4.77
C PRO A 181 17.07 45.93 6.07
N THR A 182 16.94 47.22 6.38
CA THR A 182 15.92 47.70 7.32
C THR A 182 14.55 47.45 6.68
N ALA A 183 13.99 46.26 6.91
CA ALA A 183 12.65 45.93 6.48
C ALA A 183 11.65 46.58 7.45
N THR A 184 11.10 47.73 7.05
CA THR A 184 9.94 48.35 7.68
C THR A 184 8.76 47.37 7.57
N PHE A 185 8.40 46.77 8.71
CA PHE A 185 7.27 45.87 8.82
C PHE A 185 5.97 46.68 8.64
N GLN A 186 5.41 46.65 7.43
CA GLN A 186 4.09 47.19 7.16
C GLN A 186 3.06 46.10 7.50
N PRO A 187 2.20 46.30 8.53
CA PRO A 187 1.20 45.29 8.88
C PRO A 187 0.27 45.04 7.69
N PRO A 188 -0.03 43.77 7.36
CA PRO A 188 -0.89 43.44 6.23
C PRO A 188 -2.29 44.05 6.42
N PRO A 189 -2.93 44.57 5.36
CA PRO A 189 -4.27 45.09 5.45
C PRO A 189 -5.21 43.98 5.94
N VAL A 190 -5.96 44.28 6.99
CA VAL A 190 -7.02 43.43 7.54
C VAL A 190 -8.01 43.15 6.41
N ARG A 191 -7.94 41.95 5.83
CA ARG A 191 -8.92 41.50 4.85
C ARG A 191 -10.22 41.20 5.59
N THR A 192 -11.19 42.12 5.47
CA THR A 192 -12.59 41.84 5.77
C THR A 192 -13.00 40.59 5.00
N LEU A 193 -13.28 39.50 5.73
CA LEU A 193 -13.74 38.24 5.17
C LEU A 193 -15.10 38.48 4.49
N GLU A 194 -15.07 38.66 3.18
CA GLU A 194 -16.26 38.64 2.34
C GLU A 194 -16.91 37.25 2.48
N PRO A 195 -18.21 37.18 2.82
CA PRO A 195 -18.89 35.90 2.99
C PRO A 195 -18.81 35.10 1.69
N PRO A 196 -18.48 33.79 1.75
CA PRO A 196 -18.31 32.98 0.55
C PRO A 196 -19.60 32.99 -0.27
N PRO A 197 -19.52 33.14 -1.60
CA PRO A 197 -20.70 33.11 -2.45
C PRO A 197 -21.42 31.77 -2.25
N VAL A 198 -22.73 31.85 -1.99
CA VAL A 198 -23.62 30.71 -1.91
C VAL A 198 -23.48 29.91 -3.20
N ARG A 199 -22.80 28.76 -3.13
CA ARG A 199 -22.65 27.86 -4.27
C ARG A 199 -24.02 27.29 -4.60
N THR A 200 -24.60 27.76 -5.71
CA THR A 200 -25.73 27.08 -6.33
C THR A 200 -25.28 25.66 -6.73
N PRO A 201 -26.07 24.62 -6.42
CA PRO A 201 -25.76 23.27 -6.84
C PRO A 201 -25.75 23.23 -8.38
N VAL A 202 -24.55 23.08 -8.95
CA VAL A 202 -24.36 22.86 -10.37
C VAL A 202 -24.90 21.46 -10.66
N LEU A 203 -26.04 21.41 -11.35
CA LEU A 203 -26.62 20.17 -11.85
C LEU A 203 -25.56 19.49 -12.75
N PRO A 204 -25.19 18.23 -12.50
CA PRO A 204 -24.19 17.55 -13.30
C PRO A 204 -24.63 17.54 -14.77
N PRO A 205 -23.71 17.83 -15.71
CA PRO A 205 -24.03 17.80 -17.13
C PRO A 205 -24.55 16.40 -17.51
N ALA A 206 -25.64 16.37 -18.28
CA ALA A 206 -26.22 15.14 -18.78
C ALA A 206 -25.14 14.31 -19.49
N LEU A 207 -25.02 13.04 -19.10
CA LEU A 207 -24.10 12.10 -19.72
C LEU A 207 -24.37 12.07 -21.24
N PRO A 208 -23.33 12.21 -22.09
CA PRO A 208 -23.51 12.09 -23.52
C PRO A 208 -24.04 10.68 -23.86
N PRO A 209 -24.87 10.54 -24.89
CA PRO A 209 -25.36 9.24 -25.33
C PRO A 209 -24.16 8.33 -25.61
N THR A 210 -24.18 7.15 -24.98
CA THR A 210 -23.17 6.10 -25.16
C THR A 210 -22.98 5.85 -26.65
N ALA A 211 -21.82 6.24 -27.19
CA ALA A 211 -21.47 5.99 -28.57
C ALA A 211 -21.50 4.47 -28.82
N ALA A 212 -22.12 4.07 -29.93
CA ALA A 212 -22.15 2.69 -30.35
C ALA A 212 -20.71 2.15 -30.42
N PRO A 213 -20.47 0.89 -29.97
CA PRO A 213 -19.14 0.30 -30.00
C PRO A 213 -18.58 0.37 -31.43
N PRO A 214 -17.29 0.75 -31.61
CA PRO A 214 -16.67 0.79 -32.91
C PRO A 214 -16.74 -0.58 -33.58
N ALA A 215 -17.03 -0.59 -34.88
CA ALA A 215 -17.04 -1.81 -35.66
C ALA A 215 -15.71 -2.56 -35.51
N PRO A 216 -15.74 -3.91 -35.39
CA PRO A 216 -14.52 -4.69 -35.27
C PRO A 216 -13.61 -4.42 -36.48
N PRO A 217 -12.28 -4.29 -36.28
CA PRO A 217 -11.36 -4.08 -37.38
C PRO A 217 -11.46 -5.25 -38.37
N PRO A 218 -11.30 -4.99 -39.69
CA PRO A 218 -11.29 -6.04 -40.69
C PRO A 218 -10.20 -7.07 -40.34
N ALA A 219 -10.54 -8.35 -40.49
CA ALA A 219 -9.63 -9.45 -40.20
C ALA A 219 -8.31 -9.24 -40.95
N ALA A 220 -7.20 -9.31 -40.22
CA ALA A 220 -5.87 -9.22 -40.81
C ALA A 220 -5.70 -10.34 -41.86
N PRO A 221 -5.06 -10.07 -43.01
CA PRO A 221 -4.76 -11.12 -43.98
C PRO A 221 -3.87 -12.18 -43.33
N PRO A 222 -4.03 -13.46 -43.70
CA PRO A 222 -3.20 -14.54 -43.18
C PRO A 222 -1.73 -14.22 -43.45
N SER A 223 -0.91 -14.26 -42.41
CA SER A 223 0.53 -14.10 -42.53
C SER A 223 1.08 -15.26 -43.39
N PRO A 224 2.01 -14.99 -44.32
CA PRO A 224 2.65 -16.04 -45.10
C PRO A 224 3.37 -17.00 -44.15
N ASP A 225 3.17 -18.30 -44.37
CA ASP A 225 3.77 -19.40 -43.62
C ASP A 225 5.30 -19.24 -43.57
N ASN A 226 5.82 -18.95 -42.38
CA ASN A 226 7.25 -18.96 -42.10
C ASN A 226 7.64 -20.41 -41.81
N ASP A 227 7.80 -21.19 -42.89
CA ASP A 227 8.49 -22.49 -42.89
C ASP A 227 9.99 -22.26 -42.65
N ASN A 228 10.38 -21.81 -41.45
CA ASN A 228 11.79 -21.79 -41.06
C ASN A 228 12.06 -23.02 -40.18
N ASN A 229 12.36 -24.08 -40.92
CA ASN A 229 12.82 -25.39 -40.47
C ASN A 229 14.25 -25.27 -39.93
N ASP A 230 14.43 -24.74 -38.72
CA ASP A 230 15.73 -24.76 -38.01
C ASP A 230 15.91 -26.11 -37.31
N ASN A 231 16.24 -27.09 -38.14
CA ASN A 231 16.96 -28.30 -37.76
C ASN A 231 18.39 -27.87 -37.39
N ASN A 232 18.68 -27.73 -36.10
CA ASN A 232 20.04 -27.77 -35.59
C ASN A 232 20.06 -28.76 -34.41
N ASP A 233 19.89 -30.03 -34.78
CA ASP A 233 20.63 -31.11 -34.14
C ASP A 233 22.09 -30.90 -34.53
N ASP A 234 22.90 -30.35 -33.64
CA ASP A 234 24.34 -30.58 -33.67
C ASP A 234 24.76 -30.95 -32.25
N ASP A 235 24.96 -32.26 -32.13
CA ASP A 235 25.81 -32.96 -31.21
C ASP A 235 27.03 -32.14 -30.78
N ASP A 236 27.26 -32.05 -29.47
CA ASP A 236 28.62 -31.94 -28.91
C ASP A 236 28.60 -32.70 -27.59
N ASP A 237 28.71 -34.03 -27.73
CA ASP A 237 29.45 -34.89 -26.81
C ASP A 237 30.92 -34.42 -26.82
N ASP A 238 31.48 -34.06 -25.66
CA ASP A 238 32.91 -34.23 -25.41
C ASP A 238 33.18 -34.27 -23.89
N ASP A 239 34.03 -35.23 -23.54
CA ASP A 239 34.36 -35.84 -22.23
C ASP A 239 34.80 -34.92 -21.07
#